data_AF-A0A0Q8GKU4-F1
#
_entry.id   AF-A0A0Q8GKU4-F1
#
_cell.length_a   1.000
_cell.length_b   1.000
_cell.length_c   1.000
_cell.angle_alpha   90.00
_cell.angle_beta   90.00
_cell.angle_gamma   90.00
#
_symmetry.space_group_name_H-M   'P 1'
#
loop_
_entity.id
_entity.type
_entity.pdbx_description
1 polymer ?
#
loop_
_entity_poly.entity_id
_entity_poly.type
_entity_poly.pdbx_seq_one_letter_code
_entity_poly.pdbx_strand_id
1 'polypeptide(L)'
;MSITKRSVRIAGEPNSGWSAADPDDLNAIDVEFSFRIISDGNANYLLLYESGDKRYGADTWHPTVEEAMAAAQQFFGIEPGEWVAG
;
A
#
# COMPACT_ATOMS: atom_id res chain seq x y z
N MET A 1 -3.77 10.31 6.64
CA MET A 1 -4.04 9.10 7.47
C MET A 1 -2.98 8.05 7.21
N SER A 2 -2.74 7.14 8.15
CA SER A 2 -1.65 6.16 8.02
C SER A 2 -1.95 4.82 8.69
N ILE A 3 -1.19 3.81 8.25
CA ILE A 3 -1.06 2.50 8.87
C ILE A 3 0.44 2.26 9.05
N THR A 4 0.87 2.05 10.28
CA THR A 4 2.31 2.00 10.59
C THR A 4 2.94 0.69 10.15
N LYS A 5 2.23 -0.43 10.27
CA LYS A 5 2.72 -1.78 9.96
C LYS A 5 1.58 -2.67 9.50
N ARG A 6 1.75 -3.29 8.33
CA ARG A 6 0.84 -4.30 7.77
C ARG A 6 1.68 -5.33 7.02
N SER A 7 1.48 -6.62 7.31
CA SER A 7 2.10 -7.69 6.51
C SER A 7 1.35 -7.81 5.19
N VAL A 8 2.09 -7.74 4.09
CA VAL A 8 1.58 -7.89 2.72
C VAL A 8 2.37 -8.99 2.04
N ARG A 9 1.66 -9.91 1.37
CA ARG A 9 2.30 -10.90 0.50
C ARG A 9 2.60 -10.26 -0.84
N ILE A 10 3.85 -10.34 -1.26
CA ILE A 10 4.32 -9.77 -2.53
C ILE A 10 4.97 -10.84 -3.40
N ALA A 11 4.82 -10.66 -4.71
CA ALA A 11 5.48 -11.45 -5.73
C ALA A 11 6.47 -10.57 -6.50
N GLY A 12 7.60 -11.13 -6.91
CA GLY A 12 8.66 -10.42 -7.65
C GLY A 12 9.76 -9.83 -6.77
N GLU A 13 10.59 -8.97 -7.37
CA GLU A 13 11.79 -8.41 -6.74
C GLU A 13 11.84 -6.88 -6.85
N PRO A 14 12.48 -6.19 -5.90
CA PRO A 14 12.56 -4.72 -5.87
C PRO A 14 12.97 -4.07 -7.20
N ASN A 15 13.96 -4.64 -7.88
CA ASN A 15 14.56 -4.06 -9.09
C ASN A 15 14.05 -4.68 -10.39
N SER A 16 13.27 -5.75 -10.29
CA SER A 16 12.76 -6.52 -11.44
C SER A 16 11.26 -6.30 -11.67
N GLY A 17 10.62 -5.54 -10.77
CA GLY A 17 9.17 -5.40 -10.70
C GLY A 17 8.59 -6.31 -9.64
N TRP A 18 7.59 -5.81 -8.93
CA TRP A 18 6.88 -6.52 -7.87
C TRP A 18 5.43 -6.07 -7.81
N SER A 19 4.57 -6.89 -7.23
CA SER A 19 3.16 -6.58 -6.98
C SER A 19 2.67 -7.24 -5.70
N ALA A 20 1.47 -6.88 -5.26
CA ALA A 20 0.72 -7.75 -4.34
C ALA A 20 0.59 -9.14 -4.98
N ALA A 21 0.79 -10.17 -4.17
CA ALA A 21 0.72 -11.55 -4.63
C ALA A 21 -0.73 -12.05 -4.69
N ASP A 22 -1.00 -12.96 -5.62
CA ASP A 22 -2.22 -13.75 -5.57
C ASP A 22 -2.25 -14.61 -4.30
N PRO A 23 -3.44 -14.90 -3.72
CA PRO A 23 -3.55 -15.69 -2.49
C PRO A 23 -2.85 -17.07 -2.57
N ASP A 24 -2.82 -17.66 -3.75
CA ASP A 24 -2.28 -19.00 -4.00
C ASP A 24 -0.82 -19.00 -4.50
N ASP A 25 -0.16 -17.84 -4.59
CA ASP A 25 1.24 -17.78 -5.02
C ASP A 25 2.16 -18.37 -3.94
N LEU A 26 2.75 -19.52 -4.24
CA LEU A 26 3.65 -20.25 -3.33
C LEU A 26 5.03 -19.60 -3.19
N ASN A 27 5.42 -18.72 -4.12
CA ASN A 27 6.71 -18.03 -4.11
C ASN A 27 6.60 -16.63 -3.49
N ALA A 28 5.41 -16.20 -3.10
CA ALA A 28 5.21 -14.92 -2.47
C ALA A 28 5.82 -14.87 -1.07
N ILE A 29 6.42 -13.73 -0.75
CA ILE A 29 7.02 -13.46 0.55
C ILE A 29 6.18 -12.46 1.33
N ASP A 30 6.16 -12.59 2.65
CA ASP A 30 5.56 -11.60 3.55
C ASP A 30 6.54 -10.45 3.80
N VAL A 31 6.09 -9.23 3.54
CA VAL A 31 6.84 -8.00 3.80
C VAL A 31 5.99 -7.05 4.62
N GLU A 32 6.60 -6.46 5.65
CA GLU A 32 5.95 -5.45 6.46
C GLU A 32 6.03 -4.09 5.76
N PHE A 33 4.86 -3.55 5.42
CA PHE A 33 4.69 -2.24 4.81
C PHE A 33 4.09 -1.23 5.80
N SER A 34 4.46 0.03 5.58
CA SER A 34 3.75 1.19 6.11
C SER A 34 2.96 1.83 4.97
N PHE A 35 1.76 2.33 5.27
CA PHE A 35 0.88 2.98 4.31
C PHE A 35 0.55 4.40 4.76
N ARG A 36 0.49 5.33 3.81
CA ARG A 36 0.14 6.73 4.05
C ARG A 36 -0.75 7.23 2.93
N ILE A 37 -1.85 7.87 3.29
CA ILE A 37 -2.63 8.69 2.35
C ILE A 37 -2.39 10.16 2.70
N ILE A 38 -1.84 10.89 1.73
CA ILE A 38 -1.37 12.28 1.85
C ILE A 38 -2.12 13.13 0.82
N SER A 39 -2.68 14.27 1.23
CA SER A 39 -3.22 15.24 0.28
C SER A 39 -2.10 16.04 -0.38
N ASP A 40 -2.19 16.28 -1.68
CA ASP A 40 -1.27 17.15 -2.41
C ASP A 40 -1.53 18.66 -2.19
N GLY A 41 -2.54 19.00 -1.39
CA GLY A 41 -2.96 20.38 -1.14
C GLY A 41 -3.79 21.01 -2.25
N ASN A 42 -4.02 20.30 -3.36
CA ASN A 42 -4.89 20.68 -4.46
C ASN A 42 -6.13 19.77 -4.50
N ALA A 43 -6.06 18.70 -5.28
CA ALA A 43 -7.23 17.91 -5.69
C ALA A 43 -7.00 16.40 -5.67
N ASN A 44 -5.79 15.94 -5.33
CA ASN A 44 -5.49 14.52 -5.32
C ASN A 44 -4.91 14.06 -3.99
N TYR A 45 -4.99 12.76 -3.79
CA TYR A 45 -4.47 12.03 -2.66
C TYR A 45 -3.45 11.01 -3.14
N LEU A 46 -2.28 11.04 -2.54
CA LEU A 46 -1.20 10.09 -2.74
C LEU A 46 -1.37 8.93 -1.76
N LEU A 47 -1.62 7.73 -2.26
CA LEU A 47 -1.44 6.49 -1.51
C LEU A 47 0.00 6.03 -1.69
N LEU A 48 0.80 6.19 -0.65
CA LEU A 48 2.20 5.77 -0.59
C LEU A 48 2.35 4.56 0.32
N TYR A 49 3.10 3.55 -0.13
CA TYR A 49 3.38 2.37 0.65
C TYR A 49 4.83 1.92 0.48
N GLU A 50 5.49 1.67 1.60
CA GLU A 50 6.93 1.38 1.64
C GLU A 50 7.25 0.33 2.71
N SER A 51 8.12 -0.61 2.37
CA SER A 51 8.67 -1.58 3.32
C SER A 51 9.59 -0.89 4.33
N GLY A 52 9.73 -1.49 5.52
CA GLY A 52 10.60 -0.95 6.57
C GLY A 52 12.07 -0.79 6.16
N ASP A 53 12.56 -1.67 5.26
CA ASP A 53 13.92 -1.63 4.71
C ASP A 53 14.05 -0.76 3.44
N LYS A 54 12.95 -0.12 3.00
CA LYS A 54 12.87 0.75 1.82
C LYS A 54 13.25 0.08 0.49
N ARG A 55 13.29 -1.24 0.44
CA ARG A 55 13.55 -1.98 -0.81
C ARG A 55 12.30 -2.05 -1.68
N TYR A 56 11.13 -2.15 -1.06
CA TYR A 56 9.86 -2.13 -1.77
C TYR A 56 9.15 -0.83 -1.47
N GLY A 57 8.78 -0.10 -2.51
CA GLY A 57 8.07 1.16 -2.39
C GLY A 57 7.37 1.50 -3.68
N ALA A 58 6.13 1.94 -3.58
CA ALA A 58 5.39 2.46 -4.72
C ALA A 58 4.30 3.42 -4.22
N ASP A 59 3.79 4.19 -5.16
CA ASP A 59 2.74 5.15 -4.92
C ASP A 59 1.69 5.11 -6.02
N THR A 60 0.47 5.53 -5.65
CA THR A 60 -0.64 5.69 -6.58
C THR A 60 -1.41 6.96 -6.25
N TRP A 61 -1.96 7.60 -7.28
CA TRP A 61 -2.66 8.87 -7.17
C TRP A 61 -4.14 8.69 -7.39
N HIS A 62 -4.94 9.28 -6.48
CA HIS A 62 -6.39 9.14 -6.48
C HIS A 62 -7.07 10.51 -6.29
N PRO A 63 -8.16 10.80 -7.02
CA PRO A 63 -8.94 12.04 -6.86
C PRO A 63 -9.50 12.27 -5.45
N THR A 64 -9.82 11.20 -4.72
CA THR A 64 -10.44 11.27 -3.39
C THR A 64 -9.74 10.37 -2.38
N VAL A 65 -9.92 10.67 -1.09
CA VAL A 65 -9.40 9.82 -0.02
C VAL A 65 -10.10 8.47 0.00
N GLU A 66 -11.39 8.45 -0.34
CA GLU A 66 -12.20 7.24 -0.47
C GLU A 66 -11.68 6.32 -1.58
N GLU A 67 -11.30 6.87 -2.74
CA GLU A 67 -10.69 6.10 -3.81
C GLU A 67 -9.30 5.56 -3.41
N ALA A 68 -8.51 6.35 -2.70
CA ALA A 68 -7.23 5.88 -2.16
C ALA A 68 -7.41 4.73 -1.16
N MET A 69 -8.41 4.79 -0.28
CA MET A 69 -8.75 3.70 0.64
C MET A 69 -9.30 2.47 -0.11
N ALA A 70 -10.14 2.66 -1.12
CA ALA A 70 -10.67 1.57 -1.94
C ALA A 70 -9.55 0.83 -2.70
N ALA A 71 -8.57 1.56 -3.24
CA ALA A 71 -7.39 0.97 -3.85
C ALA A 71 -6.57 0.17 -2.83
N ALA A 72 -6.37 0.69 -1.61
CA ALA A 72 -5.66 -0.04 -0.57
C ALA A 72 -6.41 -1.32 -0.12
N GLN A 73 -7.74 -1.27 -0.06
CA GLN A 73 -8.56 -2.45 0.20
C GLN A 73 -8.43 -3.47 -0.92
N GLN A 74 -8.54 -3.04 -2.18
CA GLN A 74 -8.48 -3.92 -3.34
C GLN A 74 -7.11 -4.61 -3.48
N PHE A 75 -6.01 -3.88 -3.32
CA PHE A 75 -4.67 -4.42 -3.55
C PHE A 75 -4.06 -5.11 -2.33
N PHE A 76 -4.40 -4.66 -1.12
CA PHE A 76 -3.72 -5.07 0.10
C PHE A 76 -4.67 -5.60 1.19
N GLY A 77 -5.98 -5.64 0.92
CA GLY A 77 -6.98 -6.08 1.89
C GLY A 77 -6.98 -5.22 3.15
N ILE A 78 -6.71 -3.91 3.00
CA ILE A 78 -6.73 -2.94 4.09
C ILE A 78 -8.14 -2.36 4.20
N GLU A 79 -8.80 -2.62 5.32
CA GLU A 79 -10.14 -2.12 5.56
C GLU A 79 -10.14 -0.61 5.92
N PRO A 80 -11.17 0.17 5.54
CA PRO A 80 -11.25 1.59 5.88
C PRO A 80 -11.12 1.89 7.38
N GLY A 81 -11.52 0.96 8.25
CA GLY A 81 -11.40 1.10 9.71
C GLY A 81 -9.99 0.87 10.28
N GLU A 82 -9.04 0.37 9.49
CA GLU A 82 -7.64 0.20 9.93
C GLU A 82 -6.83 1.52 9.88
N TRP A 83 -7.33 2.52 9.14
CA TRP A 83 -6.65 3.80 9.00
C TRP A 83 -6.75 4.64 10.27
N VAL A 84 -5.59 5.08 10.75
CA VAL A 84 -5.52 6.00 11.88
C VAL A 84 -5.41 7.43 11.35
N ALA A 85 -6.26 8.32 11.87
CA ALA A 85 -6.08 9.76 11.67
C ALA A 85 -4.78 10.19 12.35
N GLY A 86 -3.86 10.75 11.57
CA GLY A 86 -2.59 11.29 12.07
C GLY A 86 -2.76 12.69 12.62
#